data_AF-A0A1B2M4M1-F1
#
_entry.id   AF-A0A1B2M4M1-F1
#
_cell.length_a   1.000
_cell.length_b   1.000
_cell.length_c   1.000
_cell.angle_alpha   90.00
_cell.angle_beta   90.00
_cell.angle_gamma   90.00
#
_symmetry.space_group_name_H-M   'P 1'
#
loop_
_entity.id
_entity.type
_entity.pdbx_description
1 polymer ?
#
loop_
_entity_poly.entity_id
_entity_poly.type
_entity_poly.pdbx_seq_one_letter_code
_entity_poly.pdbx_strand_id
1 'polypeptide(L)'
;DNKSTVLNFCNLAHEDEYIPITDHKILTELDKRWPQLRYDYLYGIRKQYLWKNEFVKHGSCSLNRYKQAAYFDLAMKMKDKFDLLGTLRNHGINPGSTYELDDIERAIMTVSIEVPSLKCIQKPLGNVELNEIGICLDPEAKYMVPCPRTGSCHNMGHKVKFR
;
A
#
# COMPACT_ATOMS: atom_id res chain seq x y z
N ASP A 1 -18.69 -14.20 -0.05
CA ASP A 1 -17.22 -14.21 -0.21
C ASP A 1 -16.82 -13.65 -1.58
N ASN A 2 -16.35 -12.39 -1.62
CA ASN A 2 -15.82 -11.78 -2.84
C ASN A 2 -14.31 -12.07 -2.94
N LYS A 3 -13.95 -13.26 -3.43
CA LYS A 3 -12.55 -13.61 -3.72
C LYS A 3 -12.12 -12.92 -5.02
N SER A 4 -11.83 -11.63 -4.94
CA SER A 4 -11.29 -10.86 -6.07
C SER A 4 -9.78 -11.07 -6.18
N THR A 5 -9.31 -11.44 -7.37
CA THR A 5 -7.88 -11.48 -7.70
C THR A 5 -7.40 -10.08 -8.10
N VAL A 6 -6.21 -9.68 -7.67
CA VAL A 6 -5.63 -8.40 -8.06
C VAL A 6 -5.22 -8.46 -9.54
N LEU A 7 -5.75 -7.54 -10.35
CA LEU A 7 -5.33 -7.37 -11.74
C LEU A 7 -3.85 -7.00 -11.80
N ASN A 8 -3.11 -7.65 -12.70
CA ASN A 8 -1.69 -7.42 -12.87
C ASN A 8 -1.26 -7.68 -14.31
N PHE A 9 -0.17 -7.04 -14.74
CA PHE A 9 0.45 -7.14 -16.06
C PHE A 9 -0.55 -6.96 -17.20
N CYS A 10 -1.35 -5.90 -17.14
CA CYS A 10 -2.28 -5.56 -18.21
C CYS A 10 -1.51 -5.08 -19.45
N ASN A 11 -2.12 -5.24 -20.63
CA ASN A 11 -1.50 -4.92 -21.91
C ASN A 11 -1.03 -3.44 -21.93
N LEU A 12 0.25 -3.25 -22.21
CA LEU A 12 0.89 -1.94 -22.34
C LEU A 12 1.10 -1.63 -23.83
N ALA A 13 0.59 -0.50 -24.29
CA ALA A 13 0.99 0.07 -25.57
C ALA A 13 2.40 0.70 -25.43
N HIS A 14 3.11 0.86 -26.55
CA HIS A 14 4.46 1.46 -26.54
C HIS A 14 4.47 2.89 -25.94
N GLU A 15 3.41 3.67 -26.17
CA GLU A 15 3.24 5.01 -25.59
C GLU A 15 2.98 5.03 -24.08
N ASP A 16 2.62 3.88 -23.51
CA ASP A 16 2.34 3.71 -22.08
C ASP A 16 3.48 3.01 -21.33
N GLU A 17 4.61 2.77 -21.99
CA GLU A 17 5.81 2.23 -21.34
C GLU A 17 6.30 3.15 -20.22
N TYR A 18 6.95 2.55 -19.22
CA TYR A 18 7.48 3.31 -18.10
C TYR A 18 8.57 4.29 -18.54
N ILE A 19 8.33 5.58 -18.31
CA ILE A 19 9.30 6.66 -18.58
C ILE A 19 10.02 7.00 -17.27
N PRO A 20 11.36 6.86 -17.18
CA PRO A 20 12.09 7.22 -15.96
C PRO A 20 11.82 8.67 -15.53
N ILE A 21 11.52 8.84 -14.25
CA ILE A 21 11.27 10.17 -13.66
C ILE A 21 12.61 10.88 -13.52
N THR A 22 12.76 12.05 -14.12
CA THR A 22 14.01 12.85 -14.06
C THR A 22 13.88 14.12 -13.24
N ASP A 23 12.65 14.57 -12.98
CA ASP A 23 12.38 15.74 -12.13
C ASP A 23 12.80 15.43 -10.68
N HIS A 24 13.78 16.19 -10.18
CA HIS A 24 14.35 15.99 -8.85
C HIS A 24 13.33 16.17 -7.73
N LYS A 25 12.38 17.10 -7.89
CA LYS A 25 11.35 17.37 -6.89
C LYS A 25 10.40 16.17 -6.80
N ILE A 26 9.95 15.66 -7.94
CA ILE A 26 9.10 14.46 -7.99
C ILE A 26 9.83 13.26 -7.39
N LEU A 27 11.11 13.06 -7.73
CA LEU A 27 11.93 11.97 -7.17
C LEU A 27 12.03 12.03 -5.65
N THR A 28 12.28 13.22 -5.10
CA THR A 28 12.40 13.42 -3.65
C THR A 28 11.07 13.16 -2.93
N GLU A 29 9.97 13.69 -3.47
CA GLU A 29 8.65 13.52 -2.86
C GLU A 29 8.15 12.07 -2.96
N LEU A 30 8.44 11.38 -4.07
CA LEU A 30 8.08 9.98 -4.25
C LEU A 30 8.91 9.07 -3.35
N ASP A 31 10.22 9.27 -3.23
CA ASP A 31 11.08 8.44 -2.36
C ASP A 31 10.71 8.58 -0.88
N LYS A 32 10.34 9.80 -0.44
CA LYS A 32 9.85 10.03 0.92
C LYS A 32 8.59 9.20 1.24
N ARG A 33 7.72 8.98 0.26
CA ARG A 33 6.41 8.32 0.44
C ARG A 33 6.40 6.85 0.06
N TRP A 34 7.25 6.48 -0.89
CA TRP A 34 7.38 5.15 -1.47
C TRP A 34 8.86 4.76 -1.60
N PRO A 35 9.58 4.64 -0.48
CA PRO A 35 11.01 4.35 -0.48
C PRO A 35 11.30 2.95 -1.01
N GLN A 36 12.45 2.80 -1.65
CA GLN A 36 12.86 1.54 -2.27
C GLN A 36 13.77 0.72 -1.34
N LEU A 37 13.20 0.24 -0.22
CA LEU A 37 13.94 -0.32 0.93
C LEU A 37 14.90 -1.50 0.63
N ARG A 38 14.88 -2.07 -0.58
CA ARG A 38 15.81 -3.12 -1.02
C ARG A 38 17.11 -2.58 -1.64
N TYR A 39 17.19 -1.28 -1.89
CA TYR A 39 18.30 -0.62 -2.56
C TYR A 39 18.80 0.57 -1.73
N ASP A 40 20.06 0.94 -1.90
CA ASP A 40 20.54 2.23 -1.39
C ASP A 40 19.86 3.40 -2.10
N TYR A 41 19.84 4.56 -1.45
CA TYR A 41 19.13 5.74 -1.93
C TYR A 41 19.56 6.16 -3.35
N LEU A 42 20.86 6.32 -3.60
CA LEU A 42 21.37 6.81 -4.89
C LEU A 42 21.07 5.80 -6.02
N TYR A 43 21.23 4.51 -5.75
CA TYR A 43 20.88 3.46 -6.69
C TYR A 43 19.38 3.43 -6.97
N GLY A 44 18.56 3.54 -5.92
CA GLY A 44 17.10 3.60 -6.01
C GLY A 44 16.63 4.76 -6.89
N ILE A 45 17.08 5.98 -6.61
CA ILE A 45 16.72 7.17 -7.41
C ILE A 45 17.15 7.03 -8.87
N ARG A 46 18.34 6.48 -9.13
CA ARG A 46 18.87 6.33 -10.50
C ARG A 46 18.17 5.22 -11.29
N LYS A 47 17.83 4.10 -10.65
CA LYS A 47 17.32 2.89 -11.34
C LYS A 47 15.80 2.75 -11.28
N GLN A 48 15.17 3.27 -10.24
CA GLN A 48 13.71 3.33 -10.08
C GLN A 48 13.04 1.95 -10.20
N TYR A 49 13.75 0.88 -9.82
CA TYR A 49 13.31 -0.49 -10.11
C TYR A 49 11.98 -0.83 -9.45
N LEU A 50 11.78 -0.43 -8.19
CA LEU A 50 10.51 -0.69 -7.52
C LEU A 50 9.38 0.03 -8.26
N TRP A 51 9.54 1.33 -8.51
CA TRP A 51 8.51 2.15 -9.15
C TRP A 51 8.19 1.68 -10.57
N LYS A 52 9.21 1.34 -11.36
CA LYS A 52 9.01 0.74 -12.69
C LYS A 52 8.23 -0.56 -12.61
N ASN A 53 8.63 -1.47 -11.71
CA ASN A 53 7.97 -2.76 -11.58
C ASN A 53 6.52 -2.62 -11.12
N GLU A 54 6.24 -1.76 -10.14
CA GLU A 54 4.89 -1.50 -9.64
C GLU A 54 4.02 -0.83 -10.71
N PHE A 55 4.56 0.10 -11.50
CA PHE A 55 3.81 0.69 -12.60
C PHE A 55 3.51 -0.32 -13.71
N VAL A 56 4.51 -1.07 -14.18
CA VAL A 56 4.32 -2.08 -15.23
C VAL A 56 3.35 -3.18 -14.78
N LYS A 57 3.46 -3.61 -13.51
CA LYS A 57 2.63 -4.69 -12.98
C LYS A 57 1.22 -4.22 -12.62
N HIS A 58 1.06 -3.07 -11.98
CA HIS A 58 -0.23 -2.64 -11.42
C HIS A 58 -0.76 -1.35 -12.07
N GLY A 59 0.11 -0.36 -12.32
CA GLY A 59 -0.27 0.87 -13.01
C GLY A 59 -0.83 0.64 -14.42
N SER A 60 -0.29 -0.33 -15.16
CA SER A 60 -0.76 -0.75 -16.49
C SER A 60 -2.25 -1.10 -16.53
N CYS A 61 -2.81 -1.60 -15.42
CA CYS A 61 -4.21 -1.97 -15.32
C CYS A 61 -5.15 -0.77 -15.07
N SER A 62 -4.61 0.44 -14.99
CA SER A 62 -5.36 1.66 -14.70
C SER A 62 -5.18 2.77 -15.75
N LEU A 63 -4.53 2.45 -16.89
CA LEU A 63 -4.17 3.41 -17.93
C LEU A 63 -5.34 4.15 -18.57
N ASN A 64 -6.55 3.59 -18.50
CA ASN A 64 -7.75 4.26 -18.97
C ASN A 64 -8.17 5.46 -18.11
N ARG A 65 -7.56 5.64 -16.93
CA ARG A 65 -7.82 6.73 -15.98
C ARG A 65 -6.55 7.44 -15.54
N TYR A 66 -5.52 6.67 -15.19
CA TYR A 66 -4.27 7.17 -14.63
C TYR A 66 -3.09 6.73 -15.49
N LYS A 67 -2.63 7.65 -16.34
CA LYS A 67 -1.31 7.55 -16.95
C LYS A 67 -0.23 7.70 -15.88
N GLN A 68 1.03 7.37 -16.20
CA GLN A 68 2.11 7.24 -15.21
C GLN A 68 2.20 8.38 -14.20
N ALA A 69 2.20 9.64 -14.65
CA ALA A 69 2.27 10.79 -13.76
C ALA A 69 1.10 10.83 -12.77
N ALA A 70 -0.13 10.62 -13.25
CA ALA A 70 -1.34 10.60 -12.43
C ALA A 70 -1.37 9.40 -11.47
N TYR A 71 -0.83 8.24 -11.88
CA TYR A 71 -0.72 7.05 -11.03
C TYR A 71 0.15 7.31 -9.80
N PHE A 72 1.36 7.87 -10.00
CA PHE A 72 2.26 8.18 -8.88
C PHE A 72 1.76 9.36 -8.04
N ASP A 73 1.17 10.39 -8.65
CA ASP A 73 0.55 11.49 -7.92
C ASP A 73 -0.59 11.01 -7.02
N LEU A 74 -1.45 10.12 -7.54
CA LEU A 74 -2.51 9.50 -6.75
C LEU A 74 -1.94 8.70 -5.57
N ALA A 75 -0.93 7.87 -5.81
CA ALA A 75 -0.29 7.09 -4.74
C ALA A 75 0.28 7.98 -3.63
N MET A 76 0.96 9.08 -3.99
CA MET A 76 1.49 10.04 -3.03
C MET A 76 0.38 10.75 -2.25
N LYS A 77 -0.68 11.20 -2.92
CA LYS A 77 -1.86 11.80 -2.27
C LYS A 77 -2.52 10.86 -1.27
N MET A 78 -2.64 9.58 -1.62
CA MET A 78 -3.21 8.58 -0.70
C MET A 78 -2.29 8.34 0.50
N LYS A 79 -0.97 8.29 0.29
CA LYS A 79 -0.01 8.16 1.39
C LYS A 79 -0.07 9.35 2.37
N ASP A 80 -0.35 10.55 1.87
CA ASP A 80 -0.48 11.76 2.68
C ASP A 80 -1.84 11.87 3.37
N LYS A 81 -2.90 11.34 2.76
CA LYS A 81 -4.26 11.31 3.32
C LYS A 81 -4.37 10.45 4.58
N PHE A 82 -3.62 9.34 4.65
CA PHE A 82 -3.73 8.38 5.74
C PHE A 82 -2.49 8.38 6.64
N ASP A 83 -2.55 9.08 7.77
CA ASP A 83 -1.59 8.91 8.86
C ASP A 83 -1.95 7.67 9.70
N LEU A 84 -1.62 6.49 9.17
CA LEU A 84 -1.92 5.22 9.83
C LEU A 84 -1.17 5.05 11.15
N LEU A 85 0.07 5.56 11.25
CA LEU A 85 0.84 5.46 12.48
C LEU A 85 0.23 6.35 13.58
N GLY A 86 -0.11 7.60 13.26
CA GLY A 86 -0.80 8.49 14.18
C GLY A 86 -2.16 7.93 14.59
N THR A 87 -2.93 7.40 13.63
CA THR A 87 -4.22 6.74 13.89
C THR A 87 -4.06 5.59 14.88
N LEU A 88 -3.17 4.64 14.61
CA LEU A 88 -2.94 3.50 15.51
C LEU A 88 -2.51 3.96 16.91
N ARG A 89 -1.59 4.93 17.01
CA ARG A 89 -1.14 5.48 18.29
C ARG A 89 -2.26 6.13 19.10
N ASN A 90 -3.15 6.87 18.44
CA ASN A 90 -4.31 7.49 19.10
C ASN A 90 -5.27 6.47 19.70
N HIS A 91 -5.26 5.23 19.19
CA HIS A 91 -5.99 4.08 19.72
C HIS A 91 -5.16 3.22 20.70
N GLY A 92 -4.00 3.71 21.16
CA GLY A 92 -3.12 2.97 22.06
C GLY A 92 -2.29 1.88 21.39
N ILE A 93 -2.34 1.77 20.06
CA ILE A 93 -1.64 0.75 19.27
C ILE A 93 -0.27 1.30 18.86
N ASN A 94 0.72 1.04 19.69
CA ASN A 94 2.11 1.45 19.53
C ASN A 94 2.99 0.32 18.99
N PRO A 95 3.99 0.64 18.15
CA PRO A 95 5.03 -0.32 17.75
C PRO A 95 5.73 -0.96 18.97
N GLY A 96 6.12 -2.21 18.84
CA GLY A 96 6.81 -3.02 19.85
C GLY A 96 5.92 -3.91 20.72
N SER A 97 4.59 -3.88 20.54
CA SER A 97 3.63 -4.66 21.34
C SER A 97 2.66 -5.49 20.49
N THR A 98 1.86 -6.32 21.14
CA THR A 98 0.88 -7.22 20.51
C THR A 98 -0.53 -6.79 20.86
N TYR A 99 -1.41 -6.80 19.85
CA TYR A 99 -2.79 -6.32 19.94
C TYR A 99 -3.75 -7.33 19.35
N GLU A 100 -5.03 -7.20 19.70
CA GLU A 100 -6.09 -7.94 19.03
C GLU A 100 -6.25 -7.41 17.59
N LEU A 101 -6.41 -8.31 16.63
CA LEU A 101 -6.59 -7.99 15.22
C LEU A 101 -7.80 -7.07 15.02
N ASP A 102 -8.86 -7.32 15.78
CA ASP A 102 -10.08 -6.52 15.74
C ASP A 102 -9.86 -5.09 16.26
N ASP A 103 -8.95 -4.88 17.22
CA ASP A 103 -8.59 -3.53 17.68
C ASP A 103 -7.83 -2.76 16.59
N ILE A 104 -6.90 -3.42 15.90
CA ILE A 104 -6.18 -2.84 14.77
C ILE A 104 -7.15 -2.50 13.64
N GLU A 105 -8.04 -3.41 13.27
CA GLU A 105 -9.04 -3.20 12.22
C GLU A 105 -9.96 -2.03 12.56
N ARG A 106 -10.52 -1.99 13.78
CA ARG A 106 -11.36 -0.87 14.24
C ARG A 106 -10.64 0.47 14.23
N ALA A 107 -9.39 0.51 14.70
CA ALA A 107 -8.61 1.75 14.70
C ALA A 107 -8.43 2.29 13.27
N ILE A 108 -8.08 1.43 12.32
CA ILE A 108 -7.89 1.83 10.91
C ILE A 108 -9.22 2.26 10.27
N MET A 109 -10.32 1.59 10.59
CA MET A 109 -11.66 1.93 10.09
C MET A 109 -12.10 3.36 10.46
N THR A 110 -11.55 3.97 11.50
CA THR A 110 -11.85 5.37 11.84
C THR A 110 -11.41 6.36 10.76
N VAL A 111 -10.39 6.02 9.96
CA VAL A 111 -9.87 6.86 8.87
C VAL A 111 -10.15 6.27 7.49
N SER A 112 -10.18 4.94 7.35
CA SER A 112 -10.52 4.31 6.07
C SER A 112 -12.02 4.32 5.79
N ILE A 113 -12.88 4.54 6.80
CA ILE A 113 -14.35 4.47 6.78
C ILE A 113 -14.88 3.05 6.51
N GLU A 114 -14.27 2.37 5.54
CA GLU A 114 -14.57 1.02 5.12
C GLU A 114 -13.56 0.02 5.66
N VAL A 115 -13.94 -1.27 5.64
CA VAL A 115 -13.09 -2.37 6.13
C VAL A 115 -11.76 -2.43 5.36
N PRO A 116 -10.60 -2.37 6.06
CA PRO A 116 -9.29 -2.48 5.42
C PRO A 116 -8.92 -3.94 5.12
N SER A 117 -7.88 -4.14 4.31
CA SER A 117 -7.23 -5.44 4.12
C SER A 117 -5.96 -5.51 4.97
N LEU A 118 -5.91 -6.41 5.95
CA LEU A 118 -4.75 -6.56 6.84
C LEU A 118 -3.92 -7.77 6.44
N LYS A 119 -2.66 -7.55 6.07
CA LYS A 119 -1.73 -8.63 5.76
C LYS A 119 -0.70 -8.77 6.87
N CYS A 120 -0.60 -10.01 7.35
CA CYS A 120 0.35 -10.41 8.37
C CYS A 120 1.39 -11.36 7.77
N ILE A 121 2.57 -11.35 8.38
CA ILE A 121 3.63 -12.33 8.16
C ILE A 121 3.87 -13.08 9.47
N GLN A 122 4.44 -14.28 9.37
CA GLN A 122 4.82 -15.05 10.55
C GLN A 122 6.34 -15.19 10.62
N LYS A 123 6.98 -14.62 11.65
CA LYS A 123 8.44 -14.67 11.85
C LYS A 123 8.83 -14.54 13.34
N PRO A 124 9.42 -15.57 13.99
CA PRO A 124 9.40 -17.02 13.72
C PRO A 124 8.00 -17.65 13.87
N LEU A 125 7.87 -18.97 13.68
CA LEU A 125 6.58 -19.68 13.79
C LEU A 125 5.86 -19.35 15.11
N GLY A 126 4.57 -19.02 15.03
CA GLY A 126 3.77 -18.56 16.18
C GLY A 126 3.78 -17.04 16.41
N ASN A 127 4.74 -16.29 15.86
CA ASN A 127 4.80 -14.84 15.98
C ASN A 127 4.25 -14.15 14.73
N VAL A 128 2.99 -13.75 14.80
CA VAL A 128 2.28 -13.05 13.73
C VAL A 128 2.54 -11.55 13.85
N GLU A 129 3.07 -10.93 12.80
CA GLU A 129 3.38 -9.51 12.74
C GLU A 129 2.55 -8.84 11.63
N LEU A 130 2.01 -7.65 11.91
CA LEU A 130 1.36 -6.81 10.90
C LEU A 130 2.42 -6.34 9.90
N ASN A 131 2.18 -6.59 8.60
CA ASN A 131 3.14 -6.31 7.54
C ASN A 131 2.65 -5.24 6.56
N GLU A 132 1.40 -5.33 6.10
CA GLU A 132 0.81 -4.34 5.18
C GLU A 132 -0.64 -4.04 5.58
N ILE A 133 -1.03 -2.78 5.40
CA ILE A 133 -2.41 -2.33 5.51
C ILE A 133 -2.86 -1.88 4.11
N GLY A 134 -3.89 -2.53 3.57
CA GLY A 134 -4.55 -2.15 2.34
C GLY A 134 -5.81 -1.34 2.61
N ILE A 135 -5.94 -0.20 1.94
CA ILE A 135 -7.14 0.63 1.93
C ILE A 135 -7.67 0.67 0.50
N CYS A 136 -8.96 0.47 0.33
CA CYS A 136 -9.57 0.32 -0.98
C CYS A 136 -10.40 1.54 -1.37
N LEU A 137 -10.32 1.88 -2.64
CA LEU A 137 -10.95 3.02 -3.26
C LEU A 137 -11.78 2.55 -4.44
N ASP A 138 -12.79 3.32 -4.80
CA ASP A 138 -13.42 3.17 -6.11
C ASP A 138 -12.43 3.50 -7.25
N PRO A 139 -12.70 3.08 -8.50
CA PRO A 139 -11.77 3.32 -9.61
C PRO A 139 -11.43 4.80 -9.86
N GLU A 140 -12.32 5.73 -9.50
CA GLU A 140 -12.09 7.18 -9.63
C GLU A 140 -11.38 7.79 -8.40
N ALA A 141 -11.00 6.96 -7.42
CA ALA A 141 -10.35 7.34 -6.17
C ALA A 141 -11.08 8.46 -5.40
N LYS A 142 -12.40 8.50 -5.54
CA LYS A 142 -13.30 9.51 -4.96
C LYS A 142 -13.91 9.02 -3.65
N TYR A 143 -14.19 7.73 -3.54
CA TYR A 143 -14.87 7.12 -2.42
C TYR A 143 -14.08 5.94 -1.86
N MET A 144 -14.16 5.77 -0.55
CA MET A 144 -13.68 4.58 0.13
C MET A 144 -14.64 3.42 -0.21
N VAL A 145 -14.11 2.22 -0.42
CA VAL A 145 -14.91 1.01 -0.62
C VAL A 145 -14.39 -0.13 0.24
N PRO A 146 -15.25 -1.10 0.63
CA PRO A 146 -14.81 -2.29 1.35
C PRO A 146 -13.67 -3.02 0.64
N CYS A 147 -12.57 -3.28 1.33
CA CYS A 147 -11.54 -4.14 0.77
C CYS A 147 -12.01 -5.60 0.71
N PRO A 148 -11.61 -6.36 -0.33
CA PRO A 148 -11.72 -7.81 -0.30
C PRO A 148 -11.00 -8.37 0.93
N ARG A 149 -11.64 -9.31 1.64
CA ARG A 149 -11.03 -10.05 2.78
C ARG A 149 -10.02 -11.09 2.29
N THR A 150 -8.98 -10.61 1.62
CA THR A 150 -7.84 -11.39 1.13
C THR A 150 -6.61 -11.25 2.04
N GLY A 151 -6.72 -10.45 3.10
CA GLY A 151 -5.69 -10.27 4.11
C GLY A 151 -5.32 -11.57 4.79
N SER A 152 -4.02 -11.82 4.99
CA SER A 152 -3.55 -13.05 5.63
C SER A 152 -3.78 -13.07 7.14
N CYS A 153 -3.99 -11.91 7.79
CA CYS A 153 -4.10 -11.84 9.26
C CYS A 153 -5.24 -12.70 9.81
N HIS A 154 -6.44 -12.66 9.20
CA HIS A 154 -7.60 -13.42 9.67
C HIS A 154 -7.39 -14.95 9.62
N ASN A 155 -6.41 -15.42 8.84
CA ASN A 155 -6.05 -16.85 8.76
C ASN A 155 -4.87 -17.22 9.67
N MET A 156 -4.25 -16.26 10.35
CA MET A 156 -3.01 -16.45 11.12
C MET A 156 -3.19 -16.29 12.64
N GLY A 157 -4.36 -15.84 13.10
CA GLY A 157 -4.70 -15.72 14.52
C GLY A 157 -5.26 -14.34 14.89
N HIS A 158 -5.74 -14.20 16.13
CA HIS A 158 -6.33 -12.95 16.63
C HIS A 158 -5.29 -12.01 17.26
N LYS A 159 -4.12 -12.51 17.67
CA LYS A 159 -3.05 -11.67 18.25
C LYS A 159 -2.00 -11.32 17.21
N VAL A 160 -1.81 -10.03 16.98
CA VAL A 160 -0.89 -9.50 15.97
C VAL A 160 0.06 -8.51 16.60
N LYS A 161 1.36 -8.75 16.40
CA LYS A 161 2.42 -7.84 16.81
C LYS A 161 2.51 -6.68 15.83
N PHE A 162 2.50 -5.46 16.34
CA PHE A 162 2.87 -4.27 15.57
C PHE A 162 4.34 -3.99 15.87
N ARG A 163 5.21 -4.29 14.90
CA ARG A 163 6.67 -4.18 15.08
C ARG A 163 7.15 -2.73 15.01
#